data_AF-D1AXD8-F1
#
_entry.id   AF-D1AXD8-F1
#
_cell.length_a   1.000
_cell.length_b   1.000
_cell.length_c   1.000
_cell.angle_alpha   90.00
_cell.angle_beta   90.00
_cell.angle_gamma   90.00
#
_symmetry.space_group_name_H-M   'P 1'
#
loop_
_entity.id
_entity.type
_entity.pdbx_description
1 polymer ?
#
loop_
_entity_poly.entity_id
_entity_poly.type
_entity_poly.pdbx_seq_one_letter_code
_entity_poly.pdbx_strand_id
1 'polypeptide(L)' 'MKKEKISVDELLKKVPNKYELAILAGKAARKEFIEGVEKFKIIDNVFEDILEEKVKIIEND' A
#
# COMPACT_ATOMS: atom_id res chain seq x y z
N MET A 1 -13.28 16.24 1.32
CA MET A 1 -13.12 15.60 2.65
C MET A 1 -11.63 15.57 2.95
N LYS A 2 -11.17 16.02 4.12
CA LYS A 2 -9.75 15.85 4.49
C LYS A 2 -9.53 14.35 4.63
N LYS A 3 -8.74 13.73 3.73
CA LYS A 3 -8.23 12.39 4.00
C LYS A 3 -7.38 12.52 5.26
N GLU A 4 -7.78 11.84 6.33
CA GLU A 4 -6.91 11.74 7.51
C GLU A 4 -5.60 11.10 7.05
N LYS A 5 -4.46 11.64 7.52
CA LYS A 5 -3.17 11.09 7.13
C LYS A 5 -3.07 9.67 7.67
N ILE A 6 -3.03 8.69 6.77
CA ILE A 6 -2.80 7.30 7.13
C ILE A 6 -1.41 7.20 7.75
N SER A 7 -1.34 6.66 8.96
CA SER A 7 -0.08 6.46 9.66
C SER A 7 0.54 5.11 9.32
N VAL A 8 1.88 5.02 9.40
CA VAL A 8 2.58 3.74 9.21
C VAL A 8 2.18 2.73 10.29
N ASP A 9 1.88 3.17 11.50
CA ASP A 9 1.43 2.30 12.60
C ASP A 9 0.11 1.60 12.27
N GLU A 10 -0.81 2.25 11.56
CA GLU A 10 -2.05 1.63 11.11
C GLU A 10 -1.81 0.56 10.04
N LEU A 11 -0.88 0.83 9.11
CA LEU A 11 -0.47 -0.15 8.10
C LEU A 11 0.19 -1.36 8.76
N LEU A 12 1.02 -1.16 9.78
CA LEU A 12 1.66 -2.23 10.53
C LEU A 12 0.68 -3.08 11.33
N LYS A 13 -0.50 -2.57 11.71
CA LYS A 13 -1.57 -3.41 12.30
C LYS A 13 -2.13 -4.42 11.31
N LYS A 14 -2.08 -4.11 10.00
CA LYS A 14 -2.53 -5.00 8.91
C LYS A 14 -1.40 -5.89 8.40
N VAL A 15 -0.19 -5.35 8.28
CA VAL A 15 1.02 -6.07 7.85
C VAL A 15 2.10 -5.89 8.93
N PRO A 16 2.13 -6.77 9.95
CA PRO A 16 3.00 -6.60 11.14
C PRO A 16 4.50 -6.58 10.82
N ASN A 17 4.92 -7.21 9.74
CA ASN A 17 6.30 -7.19 9.30
C ASN A 17 6.57 -5.96 8.41
N LYS A 18 7.39 -5.04 8.92
CA LYS A 18 7.77 -3.80 8.20
C LYS A 18 8.44 -4.05 6.85
N TYR A 19 9.16 -5.16 6.68
CA TYR A 19 9.82 -5.49 5.43
C TYR A 19 8.82 -5.99 4.39
N GLU A 20 7.89 -6.85 4.81
CA GLU A 20 6.76 -7.28 3.97
C GLU A 20 5.88 -6.10 3.57
N LEU A 21 5.59 -5.19 4.51
CA LEU A 21 4.84 -3.97 4.22
C LEU A 21 5.53 -3.12 3.14
N ALA A 22 6.86 -2.92 3.25
CA ALA A 22 7.63 -2.18 2.25
C ALA A 22 7.61 -2.86 0.88
N ILE A 23 7.75 -4.19 0.84
CA ILE A 23 7.71 -4.97 -0.41
C ILE A 23 6.32 -4.89 -1.04
N LEU A 24 5.26 -5.07 -0.25
CA LEU A 24 3.87 -5.02 -0.69
C LEU A 24 3.52 -3.64 -1.25
N ALA A 25 3.83 -2.58 -0.48
CA ALA A 25 3.59 -1.20 -0.91
C ALA A 25 4.38 -0.86 -2.17
N GLY A 26 5.65 -1.28 -2.26
CA GLY A 26 6.47 -1.06 -3.45
C GLY A 26 5.93 -1.77 -4.69
N LYS A 27 5.45 -3.01 -4.55
CA LYS A 27 4.81 -3.76 -5.65
C LYS A 27 3.52 -3.10 -6.11
N ALA A 28 2.64 -2.71 -5.19
CA ALA A 28 1.38 -2.03 -5.48
C ALA A 28 1.61 -0.66 -6.15
N ALA A 29 2.52 0.15 -5.59
CA ALA A 29 2.86 1.47 -6.15
C ALA A 29 3.43 1.36 -7.58
N ARG A 30 4.26 0.34 -7.85
CA ARG A 30 4.80 0.10 -9.19
C ARG A 30 3.70 -0.23 -10.19
N LYS A 31 2.68 -1.00 -9.78
CA LYS A 31 1.54 -1.35 -10.64
C LYS A 31 0.77 -0.08 -11.04
N GLU A 32 0.37 0.73 -10.08
CA GLU A 32 -0.34 1.99 -10.35
C GLU A 32 0.49 2.96 -11.20
N PHE A 33 1.81 3.01 -10.95
CA PHE A 33 2.71 3.84 -11.74
C PHE A 33 2.73 3.41 -13.22
N ILE A 34 2.74 2.10 -13.51
CA ILE A 34 2.69 1.56 -14.87
C ILE A 34 1.32 1.82 -15.52
N GLU A 35 0.24 1.81 -14.73
CA GLU A 35 -1.13 2.12 -15.18
C GLU A 35 -1.36 3.63 -15.41
N GLY A 36 -0.35 4.48 -15.14
CA GLY A 36 -0.39 5.91 -15.44
C GLY A 36 -1.06 6.78 -14.38
N VAL A 37 -1.23 6.26 -13.16
CA VAL A 37 -1.78 7.03 -12.04
C VAL A 37 -0.81 8.17 -11.67
N GLU A 38 -1.37 9.34 -11.32
CA GLU A 38 -0.56 10.49 -10.92
C GLU A 38 0.26 10.19 -9.66
N LYS A 39 1.58 10.46 -9.70
CA LYS A 39 2.53 10.09 -8.63
C LYS A 39 2.10 10.51 -7.22
N PHE A 40 1.45 11.66 -7.08
CA PHE A 40 1.02 12.18 -5.78
C PHE A 40 -0.19 11.42 -5.19
N LYS A 41 -0.93 10.66 -6.01
CA LYS A 41 -2.07 9.83 -5.59
C LYS A 41 -1.67 8.39 -5.27
N ILE A 42 -0.61 7.88 -5.89
CA ILE A 42 -0.20 6.48 -5.78
C ILE A 42 -0.01 6.05 -4.32
N ILE A 43 0.68 6.87 -3.52
CA ILE A 43 0.94 6.50 -2.12
C ILE A 43 -0.34 6.45 -1.30
N ASP A 44 -1.24 7.41 -1.49
CA ASP A 44 -2.54 7.44 -0.80
C ASP A 44 -3.39 6.22 -1.17
N ASN A 45 -3.45 5.89 -2.47
CA ASN A 45 -4.20 4.73 -2.96
C ASN A 45 -3.63 3.41 -2.41
N VAL A 46 -2.31 3.24 -2.47
CA VAL A 46 -1.63 2.04 -1.96
C VAL A 46 -1.86 1.86 -0.47
N PHE A 47 -1.82 2.95 0.32
CA PHE A 47 -2.07 2.87 1.75
C PHE A 47 -3.54 2.53 2.05
N GLU A 48 -4.48 3.09 1.30
CA GLU A 48 -5.91 2.72 1.38
C GLU A 48 -6.12 1.24 1.03
N ASP A 49 -5.52 0.75 -0.05
CA ASP A 49 -5.64 -0.65 -0.47
C ASP A 49 -5.07 -1.63 0.57
N ILE A 50 -3.98 -1.25 1.26
CA ILE A 50 -3.41 -2.06 2.36
C ILE A 50 -4.36 -2.06 3.56
N LEU A 51 -4.92 -0.91 3.95
CA LEU A 51 -5.87 -0.83 5.07
C LEU A 51 -7.16 -1.61 4.81
N GLU A 52 -7.63 -1.58 3.56
CA GLU A 52 -8.83 -2.30 3.11
C GLU A 52 -8.54 -3.77 2.74
N GLU A 53 -7.31 -4.25 2.94
CA GLU A 53 -6.88 -5.64 2.68
C GLU A 53 -7.11 -6.10 1.23
N LYS A 54 -7.12 -5.15 0.28
CA LYS A 54 -7.27 -5.38 -1.16
C LYS A 54 -5.99 -5.91 -1.81
N VAL A 55 -4.84 -5.67 -1.19
CA VAL A 55 -3.54 -6.18 -1.63
C VAL A 55 -2.98 -7.15 -0.61
N LYS A 56 -2.48 -8.30 -1.09
CA LYS A 56 -1.87 -9.34 -0.26
C LYS A 56 -0.58 -9.83 -0.90
N ILE A 57 0.37 -10.24 -0.07
CA ILE A 57 1.53 -10.99 -0.54
C ILE A 57 1.05 -12.41 -0.80
N ILE A 58 1.18 -12.87 -2.04
CA ILE A 58 1.00 -14.28 -2.39
C ILE A 58 2.41 -14.81 -2.63
N GLU A 59 2.86 -15.71 -1.74
CA GLU A 59 4.07 -16.47 -1.98
C GLU A 59 3.71 -17.58 -2.98
N ASN A 60 4.37 -17.59 -4.14
CA ASN A 60 4.33 -18.74 -5.03
C ASN A 60 5.50 -19.63 -4.60
N ASP A 61 5.20 -20.78 -3.98
CA ASP A 61 6.13 -21.89 -3.82
C ASP A 61 6.58 -22.45 -5.19
#